data_AF-A0A8T3LP41-F1
#
_entry.id   AF-A0A8T3LP41-F1
#
_cell.length_a   1.000
_cell.length_b   1.000
_cell.length_c   1.000
_cell.angle_alpha   90.00
_cell.angle_beta   90.00
_cell.angle_gamma   90.00
#
_symmetry.space_group_name_H-M   'P 1'
#
loop_
_entity.id
_entity.type
_entity.pdbx_description
1 polymer ?
#
loop_
_entity_poly.entity_id
_entity_poly.type
_entity_poly.pdbx_seq_one_letter_code
_entity_poly.pdbx_strand_id
1 'polypeptide(L)'
;MTAPPASSRTTSGSRRRIVAESTKSQPCPGTAAARAERVPGHRCRAGSGARPAEVSSATIQCAYFLCIGGRTSIVIESTGRTASVVQPHQGLTEEPFVNRRDPARALGADGRPAVSRRAPLWTDVPDEKWNDWRWQLSNRVNDLHEIEQVLSLTDEEREGLSAPEKFRVDITPYFISLIDPDDPDDPIRRQVIPLGREQQAFTAMMEDSLAEDRHSPVPGLVHRYPDRVLMLITTQCASYCRYCTRSRIVGDPTQNFNRRDHEAQLDYLRRTPQVRDVLISGGDGLTLAPKLLESVMRGLREIPHIEIVRIGSRVPVFLPQRVDDDLCEMLAKYHPIWMNLHFNHPNEITPEVSRAVDRLTRAGIPVGNQSVLLAGVNDCVHIQRSLLHRLVENRIRPYYLYQCDLVEGSGHFRTPVGKGLEIMEGLRGHTSGYAVPTFVIDAPGGGGKIPVMPNYLISYSDHKVVLRNYEGYITTYEEPTTYERHDSSSCTYCRSQRPEPGQSGVHGLLQGDRMWIEPKGFEEIHTRGNTEQHRLQDPSKWVPYGVGAIEGQSARTLPVLAAGSSAGSGLEGVLDDPMLPTERAASEVNAGVVQENDLVPEEHRPVYGPGEEPRPPDGAPQASAHGELL
;
A
#
# COMPACT_ATOMS: atom_id res chain seq x y z
N MET A 1 25.81 68.81 8.28
CA MET A 1 26.88 68.64 7.27
C MET A 1 26.48 67.42 6.43
N THR A 2 25.54 67.58 5.49
CA THR A 2 25.75 67.91 4.05
C THR A 2 26.54 66.81 3.32
N ALA A 3 26.11 66.20 2.22
CA ALA A 3 24.90 66.22 1.40
C ALA A 3 25.11 65.13 0.31
N PRO A 4 24.07 64.66 -0.42
CA PRO A 4 24.13 63.63 -1.49
C PRO A 4 24.52 64.31 -2.85
N PRO A 5 24.24 63.85 -4.11
CA PRO A 5 23.40 62.73 -4.62
C PRO A 5 23.80 62.08 -6.00
N ALA A 6 22.93 61.16 -6.46
CA ALA A 6 22.28 60.98 -7.77
C ALA A 6 22.99 60.98 -9.16
N SER A 7 22.34 60.17 -10.03
CA SER A 7 22.02 60.37 -11.46
C SER A 7 23.01 59.80 -12.49
N SER A 8 22.66 59.48 -13.74
CA SER A 8 21.47 58.97 -14.45
C SER A 8 21.87 58.87 -15.94
N ARG A 9 21.12 58.09 -16.74
CA ARG A 9 20.95 58.18 -18.22
C ARG A 9 22.10 57.66 -19.12
N THR A 10 21.91 56.48 -19.72
CA THR A 10 21.43 56.20 -21.09
C THR A 10 22.37 56.62 -22.23
N THR A 11 22.81 55.66 -23.05
CA THR A 11 22.63 55.68 -24.52
C THR A 11 23.04 54.35 -25.19
N SER A 12 22.28 54.06 -26.24
CA SER A 12 22.32 53.01 -27.25
C SER A 12 23.65 52.44 -27.74
N GLY A 13 23.62 51.14 -28.09
CA GLY A 13 23.95 50.75 -29.48
C GLY A 13 25.03 49.67 -29.71
N SER A 14 24.57 48.53 -30.24
CA SER A 14 25.26 47.65 -31.20
C SER A 14 26.01 46.38 -30.72
N ARG A 15 25.38 45.24 -31.03
CA ARG A 15 25.89 44.05 -31.75
C ARG A 15 27.36 43.62 -31.55
N ARG A 16 27.55 42.44 -30.92
CA ARG A 16 27.98 41.13 -31.51
C ARG A 16 28.97 40.34 -30.62
N ARG A 17 28.74 39.02 -30.65
CA ARG A 17 29.66 37.87 -30.50
C ARG A 17 30.28 37.60 -29.13
N ILE A 18 29.76 36.53 -28.53
CA ILE A 18 30.33 35.77 -27.43
C ILE A 18 31.38 34.81 -28.01
N VAL A 19 32.61 34.91 -27.51
CA VAL A 19 33.64 33.87 -27.48
C VAL A 19 34.19 33.92 -26.05
N ALA A 20 34.24 32.78 -25.36
CA ALA A 20 35.00 32.66 -24.12
C ALA A 20 35.65 31.28 -24.08
N GLU A 21 36.98 31.30 -24.13
CA GLU A 21 37.91 30.19 -23.91
C GLU A 21 38.08 29.88 -22.41
N SER A 22 38.57 28.67 -22.19
CA SER A 22 38.92 28.03 -20.93
C SER A 22 40.27 28.47 -20.38
N THR A 23 40.45 28.35 -19.06
CA THR A 23 41.77 28.34 -18.41
C THR A 23 42.01 27.05 -17.62
N LYS A 24 43.23 26.55 -17.81
CA LYS A 24 43.81 25.25 -17.45
C LYS A 24 44.19 25.14 -15.97
N SER A 25 44.29 23.89 -15.49
CA SER A 25 45.33 23.46 -14.56
C SER A 25 45.73 21.99 -14.83
N GLN A 26 47.03 21.72 -14.76
CA GLN A 26 47.73 20.42 -14.86
C GLN A 26 48.90 20.49 -13.84
N PRO A 27 49.50 19.38 -13.33
CA PRO A 27 50.18 18.36 -14.16
C PRO A 27 50.13 16.88 -13.69
N CYS A 28 50.58 16.01 -14.61
CA CYS A 28 50.80 14.54 -14.62
C CYS A 28 52.06 14.07 -13.82
N PRO A 29 52.37 12.74 -13.61
CA PRO A 29 52.54 11.64 -14.62
C PRO A 29 52.09 10.22 -14.17
N GLY A 30 52.04 9.12 -14.95
CA GLY A 30 52.36 8.72 -16.33
C GLY A 30 51.75 7.30 -16.59
N THR A 31 51.14 7.00 -17.76
CA THR A 31 51.65 6.38 -19.02
C THR A 31 51.61 4.84 -19.14
N ALA A 32 50.72 4.35 -20.02
CA ALA A 32 50.93 3.28 -21.04
C ALA A 32 49.72 3.31 -22.01
N ALA A 33 49.74 4.06 -23.13
CA ALA A 33 50.27 3.73 -24.46
C ALA A 33 49.48 2.66 -25.26
N ALA A 34 48.58 3.12 -26.15
CA ALA A 34 48.11 2.39 -27.33
C ALA A 34 48.18 3.34 -28.54
N ARG A 35 48.79 2.88 -29.64
CA ARG A 35 49.03 3.62 -30.87
C ARG A 35 48.35 2.86 -32.03
N ALA A 36 47.61 3.59 -32.86
CA ALA A 36 47.00 3.10 -34.10
C ALA A 36 47.85 3.50 -35.32
N GLU A 37 47.89 2.64 -36.34
CA GLU A 37 48.39 2.94 -37.69
C GLU A 37 47.34 2.59 -38.78
N ARG A 38 47.58 3.13 -39.98
CA ARG A 38 46.64 3.53 -41.06
C ARG A 38 46.27 2.43 -42.10
N VAL A 39 45.00 2.39 -42.53
CA VAL A 39 44.36 2.53 -43.90
C VAL A 39 45.24 2.31 -45.17
N PRO A 40 44.79 1.87 -46.42
CA PRO A 40 43.42 1.73 -47.04
C PRO A 40 43.13 0.49 -47.95
N GLY A 41 41.87 0.35 -48.43
CA GLY A 41 41.54 -0.39 -49.67
C GLY A 41 40.05 -0.39 -50.09
N HIS A 42 39.71 0.24 -51.22
CA HIS A 42 38.37 0.38 -51.81
C HIS A 42 37.72 -0.92 -52.33
N ARG A 43 36.37 -1.00 -52.29
CA ARG A 43 35.47 -1.09 -53.48
C ARG A 43 33.98 -1.22 -53.10
N CYS A 44 33.14 -0.38 -53.71
CA CYS A 44 31.69 -0.52 -53.76
C CYS A 44 31.26 -1.56 -54.79
N ARG A 45 30.18 -2.32 -54.51
CA ARG A 45 29.23 -2.80 -55.52
C ARG A 45 27.86 -3.05 -54.90
N ALA A 46 26.85 -2.39 -55.45
CA ALA A 46 25.43 -2.72 -55.27
C ALA A 46 25.06 -3.90 -56.18
N GLY A 47 24.16 -4.76 -55.73
CA GLY A 47 23.65 -5.91 -56.48
C GLY A 47 22.42 -6.52 -55.81
N SER A 48 21.28 -6.31 -56.46
CA SER A 48 19.92 -6.79 -56.23
C SER A 48 19.76 -8.30 -55.96
N GLY A 49 18.82 -8.65 -55.07
CA GLY A 49 18.22 -9.98 -54.97
C GLY A 49 17.08 -10.01 -53.94
N ALA A 50 15.83 -10.05 -54.42
CA ALA A 50 14.62 -9.97 -53.62
C ALA A 50 13.93 -11.34 -53.45
N ARG A 51 13.62 -11.66 -52.17
CA ARG A 51 12.44 -12.36 -51.58
C ARG A 51 12.12 -13.82 -51.97
N PRO A 52 11.25 -14.56 -51.22
CA PRO A 52 10.44 -14.19 -50.03
C PRO A 52 10.48 -15.19 -48.83
N ALA A 53 10.12 -14.73 -47.63
CA ALA A 53 9.53 -15.59 -46.60
C ALA A 53 8.48 -14.83 -45.79
N GLU A 54 7.27 -15.34 -45.92
CA GLU A 54 5.99 -15.20 -45.21
C GLU A 54 5.89 -14.26 -44.00
N VAL A 55 4.99 -13.28 -44.12
CA VAL A 55 4.34 -12.57 -43.01
C VAL A 55 2.93 -13.13 -42.88
N SER A 56 2.65 -13.82 -41.78
CA SER A 56 1.31 -14.22 -41.36
C SER A 56 0.67 -13.09 -40.54
N SER A 57 -0.61 -12.88 -40.81
CA SER A 57 -1.43 -11.70 -40.51
C SER A 57 -1.75 -11.48 -39.02
N ALA A 58 -1.53 -10.26 -38.53
CA ALA A 58 -2.27 -9.70 -37.41
C ALA A 58 -3.22 -8.61 -37.92
N THR A 59 -4.52 -8.82 -37.73
CA THR A 59 -5.57 -7.86 -38.04
C THR A 59 -5.42 -6.65 -37.12
N ILE A 60 -4.96 -5.53 -37.66
CA ILE A 60 -5.00 -4.23 -37.00
C ILE A 60 -6.41 -3.66 -37.22
N GLN A 61 -7.17 -3.44 -36.16
CA GLN A 61 -8.33 -2.56 -36.21
C GLN A 61 -7.84 -1.12 -36.41
N CYS A 62 -7.82 -0.66 -37.67
CA CYS A 62 -7.66 0.75 -37.97
C CYS A 62 -9.05 1.37 -38.18
N ALA A 63 -9.49 2.19 -37.22
CA ALA A 63 -10.54 3.17 -37.48
C ALA A 63 -9.93 4.36 -38.23
N TYR A 64 -10.37 4.61 -39.47
CA TYR A 64 -9.99 5.80 -40.21
C TYR A 64 -11.09 6.85 -40.08
N PHE A 65 -10.73 8.05 -39.61
CA PHE A 65 -11.59 9.23 -39.69
C PHE A 65 -11.36 9.91 -41.04
N LEU A 66 -12.32 9.79 -41.95
CA LEU A 66 -12.35 10.59 -43.17
C LEU A 66 -13.23 11.82 -42.92
N CYS A 67 -12.61 13.00 -42.78
CA CYS A 67 -13.33 14.27 -42.76
C CYS A 67 -13.37 14.84 -44.18
N ILE A 68 -14.54 14.78 -44.83
CA ILE A 68 -14.83 15.58 -46.02
C ILE A 68 -16.16 16.30 -45.76
N GLY A 69 -16.13 17.64 -45.77
CA GLY A 69 -17.35 18.47 -45.80
C GLY A 69 -18.19 18.55 -44.52
N GLY A 70 -17.57 18.47 -43.32
CA GLY A 70 -18.23 18.88 -42.08
C GLY A 70 -19.28 17.92 -41.51
N ARG A 71 -19.32 16.65 -41.93
CA ARG A 71 -20.08 15.59 -41.24
C ARG A 71 -19.22 14.34 -41.06
N THR A 72 -19.10 13.89 -39.82
CA THR A 72 -18.43 12.63 -39.46
C THR A 72 -19.42 11.49 -39.61
N SER A 73 -19.06 10.43 -40.35
CA SER A 73 -19.85 9.19 -40.44
C SER A 73 -18.92 8.00 -40.25
N ILE A 74 -19.34 7.07 -39.38
CA ILE A 74 -18.62 5.83 -39.09
C ILE A 74 -19.10 4.78 -40.08
N VAL A 75 -18.19 4.23 -40.89
CA VAL A 75 -18.48 3.08 -41.76
C VAL A 75 -17.88 1.83 -41.12
N ILE A 76 -18.73 0.88 -40.76
CA ILE A 76 -18.32 -0.46 -40.31
C ILE A 76 -18.73 -1.44 -41.41
N GLU A 77 -17.77 -1.97 -42.15
CA GLU A 77 -18.01 -3.09 -43.07
C GLU A 77 -18.03 -4.40 -42.26
N SER A 78 -19.17 -5.10 -42.24
CA SER A 78 -19.27 -6.45 -41.71
C SER A 78 -19.10 -7.47 -42.84
N THR A 79 -17.92 -8.08 -42.94
CA THR A 79 -17.75 -9.27 -43.78
C THR A 79 -18.21 -10.48 -42.98
N GLY A 80 -19.44 -10.94 -43.24
CA GLY A 80 -19.97 -12.18 -42.70
C GLY A 80 -19.17 -13.39 -43.19
N ARG A 81 -18.62 -14.18 -42.27
CA ARG A 81 -18.32 -15.59 -42.48
C ARG A 81 -18.63 -16.41 -41.23
N THR A 82 -19.23 -17.56 -41.51
CA THR A 82 -19.68 -18.64 -40.66
C THR A 82 -18.68 -19.05 -39.58
N ALA A 83 -19.18 -19.29 -38.37
CA ALA A 83 -18.44 -19.85 -37.25
C ALA A 83 -17.83 -21.21 -37.64
N SER A 84 -16.51 -21.24 -37.85
CA SER A 84 -15.75 -22.48 -37.76
C SER A 84 -15.50 -22.76 -36.28
N VAL A 85 -15.96 -23.92 -35.83
CA VAL A 85 -15.56 -24.52 -34.55
C VAL A 85 -14.03 -24.49 -34.49
N VAL A 86 -13.49 -23.70 -33.56
CA VAL A 86 -12.05 -23.65 -33.28
C VAL A 86 -11.68 -25.02 -32.72
N GLN A 87 -10.98 -25.82 -33.54
CA GLN A 87 -10.28 -26.99 -33.04
C GLN A 87 -9.26 -26.55 -31.99
N PRO A 88 -9.03 -27.33 -30.92
CA PRO A 88 -8.03 -26.99 -29.92
C PRO A 88 -6.68 -26.86 -30.64
N HIS A 89 -6.03 -25.72 -30.46
CA HIS A 89 -4.72 -25.42 -31.02
C HIS A 89 -3.77 -26.60 -30.78
N GLN A 90 -3.47 -27.34 -31.84
CA GLN A 90 -2.34 -28.25 -31.87
C GLN A 90 -1.06 -27.42 -31.88
N GLY A 91 -0.26 -27.54 -30.82
CA GLY A 91 1.18 -27.39 -30.84
C GLY A 91 1.72 -26.03 -31.25
N LEU A 92 1.44 -24.99 -30.45
CA LEU A 92 2.51 -24.04 -30.16
C LEU A 92 3.37 -24.71 -29.08
N THR A 93 4.57 -25.16 -29.43
CA THR A 93 5.65 -25.27 -28.45
C THR A 93 5.91 -23.85 -27.96
N GLU A 94 5.11 -23.39 -27.01
CA GLU A 94 5.33 -22.13 -26.31
C GLU A 94 6.59 -22.31 -25.47
N GLU A 95 7.76 -22.20 -26.10
CA GLU A 95 8.92 -21.74 -25.36
C GLU A 95 8.51 -20.38 -24.80
N PRO A 96 8.25 -20.31 -23.49
CA PRO A 96 7.66 -19.10 -22.96
C PRO A 96 8.74 -18.02 -23.04
N PHE A 97 8.34 -16.76 -23.21
CA PHE A 97 9.22 -15.60 -23.18
C PHE A 97 10.40 -15.74 -22.19
N VAL A 98 11.63 -15.65 -22.68
CA VAL A 98 12.87 -15.80 -21.88
C VAL A 98 13.40 -14.43 -21.52
N ASN A 99 13.16 -14.00 -20.29
CA ASN A 99 13.98 -12.94 -19.70
C ASN A 99 15.33 -13.56 -19.33
N ARG A 100 16.42 -13.17 -20.00
CA ARG A 100 17.78 -13.71 -19.73
C ARG A 100 18.34 -13.31 -18.35
N ARG A 101 17.62 -12.47 -17.60
CA ARG A 101 17.88 -12.14 -16.19
C ARG A 101 16.93 -12.85 -15.23
N ASP A 102 15.96 -13.62 -15.74
CA ASP A 102 15.06 -14.43 -14.93
C ASP A 102 15.83 -15.61 -14.34
N PRO A 103 16.04 -15.65 -13.01
CA PRO A 103 16.73 -16.76 -12.37
C PRO A 103 16.00 -18.08 -12.58
N ALA A 104 14.68 -18.06 -12.82
CA ALA A 104 13.86 -19.25 -13.01
C ALA A 104 14.27 -20.08 -14.24
N ARG A 105 14.80 -19.39 -15.26
CA ARG A 105 15.19 -19.93 -16.57
C ARG A 105 16.64 -19.67 -16.91
N ALA A 106 17.40 -19.09 -15.99
CA ALA A 106 18.83 -18.99 -16.10
C ALA A 106 19.39 -20.41 -16.30
N LEU A 107 20.20 -20.61 -17.32
CA LEU A 107 20.92 -21.86 -17.49
C LEU A 107 22.21 -21.78 -16.66
N GLY A 108 22.50 -22.84 -15.92
CA GLY A 108 23.78 -23.07 -15.29
C GLY A 108 24.89 -23.23 -16.33
N ALA A 109 26.13 -23.29 -15.86
CA ALA A 109 27.31 -23.44 -16.73
C ALA A 109 27.28 -24.75 -17.56
N ASP A 110 26.46 -25.73 -17.16
CA ASP A 110 26.24 -27.02 -17.79
C ASP A 110 25.06 -27.04 -18.79
N GLY A 111 24.40 -25.90 -19.02
CA GLY A 111 23.25 -25.78 -19.91
C GLY A 111 21.94 -26.31 -19.33
N ARG A 112 21.91 -26.71 -18.04
CA ARG A 112 20.69 -27.10 -17.32
C ARG A 112 20.09 -25.90 -16.59
N PRO A 113 18.81 -25.94 -16.16
CA PRO A 113 18.24 -24.88 -15.33
C PRO A 113 19.10 -24.64 -14.08
N ALA A 114 19.40 -23.38 -13.78
CA ALA A 114 20.16 -22.99 -12.61
C ALA A 114 19.41 -23.42 -11.34
N VAL A 115 20.18 -23.91 -10.38
CA VAL A 115 19.71 -24.33 -9.06
C VAL A 115 20.57 -23.68 -7.99
N SER A 116 19.99 -23.43 -6.82
CA SER A 116 20.73 -23.00 -5.65
C SER A 116 21.73 -24.08 -5.21
N ARG A 117 22.83 -23.67 -4.59
CA ARG A 117 23.79 -24.59 -4.00
C ARG A 117 23.11 -25.38 -2.86
N ARG A 118 23.40 -26.68 -2.76
CA ARG A 118 23.05 -27.52 -1.59
C ARG A 118 24.18 -27.48 -0.59
N ALA A 119 23.86 -27.53 0.70
CA ALA A 119 24.88 -27.72 1.72
C ALA A 119 25.57 -29.09 1.53
N PRO A 120 26.85 -29.23 1.93
CA PRO A 120 27.64 -30.46 1.71
C PRO A 120 26.91 -31.74 2.12
N LEU A 121 26.17 -31.71 3.24
CA LEU A 121 25.38 -32.81 3.79
C LEU A 121 24.38 -33.41 2.79
N TRP A 122 23.85 -32.62 1.87
CA TRP A 122 22.83 -33.06 0.89
C TRP A 122 23.32 -33.05 -0.56
N THR A 123 24.63 -33.04 -0.77
CA THR A 123 25.23 -33.05 -2.13
C THR A 123 24.76 -34.25 -2.94
N ASP A 124 24.71 -35.44 -2.31
CA ASP A 124 24.40 -36.70 -2.98
C ASP A 124 22.90 -37.06 -2.97
N VAL A 125 22.03 -36.18 -2.45
CA VAL A 125 20.58 -36.39 -2.49
C VAL A 125 20.10 -36.32 -3.95
N PRO A 126 19.41 -37.34 -4.49
CA PRO A 126 18.89 -37.28 -5.85
C PRO A 126 17.93 -36.09 -6.06
N ASP A 127 17.99 -35.47 -7.24
CA ASP A 127 17.16 -34.29 -7.58
C ASP A 127 15.66 -34.55 -7.38
N GLU A 128 15.20 -35.77 -7.67
CA GLU A 128 13.82 -36.20 -7.47
C GLU A 128 13.37 -36.07 -6.01
N LYS A 129 14.25 -36.43 -5.07
CA LYS A 129 13.99 -36.26 -3.63
C LYS A 129 14.14 -34.81 -3.21
N TRP A 130 15.18 -34.12 -3.67
CA TRP A 130 15.40 -32.72 -3.34
C TRP A 130 14.23 -31.83 -3.77
N ASN A 131 13.63 -32.12 -4.92
CA ASN A 131 12.49 -31.40 -5.48
C ASN A 131 11.13 -31.87 -4.93
N ASP A 132 11.09 -32.90 -4.09
CA ASP A 132 9.87 -33.28 -3.36
C ASP A 132 9.74 -32.44 -2.09
N TRP A 133 8.69 -31.61 -2.05
CA TRP A 133 8.41 -30.76 -0.89
C TRP A 133 8.14 -31.57 0.38
N ARG A 134 7.64 -32.81 0.26
CA ARG A 134 7.43 -33.69 1.42
C ARG A 134 8.75 -34.16 1.99
N TRP A 135 9.70 -34.53 1.13
CA TRP A 135 11.06 -34.88 1.56
C TRP A 135 11.71 -33.71 2.30
N GLN A 136 11.62 -32.49 1.77
CA GLN A 136 12.14 -31.29 2.42
C GLN A 136 11.53 -31.08 3.82
N LEU A 137 10.22 -31.27 3.99
CA LEU A 137 9.56 -31.16 5.31
C LEU A 137 9.93 -32.28 6.28
N SER A 138 10.14 -33.50 5.78
CA SER A 138 10.53 -34.66 6.60
C SER A 138 12.01 -34.64 7.01
N ASN A 139 12.85 -33.85 6.36
CA ASN A 139 14.30 -33.77 6.62
C ASN A 139 14.71 -32.39 7.18
N ARG A 140 13.77 -31.68 7.83
CA ARG A 140 14.08 -30.40 8.47
C ARG A 140 15.03 -30.61 9.64
N VAL A 141 16.04 -29.77 9.70
CA VAL A 141 16.95 -29.72 10.86
C VAL A 141 16.32 -28.87 11.96
N ASN A 142 16.38 -29.36 13.19
CA ASN A 142 15.64 -28.76 14.31
C ASN A 142 16.40 -28.78 15.65
N ASP A 143 17.53 -29.47 15.75
CA ASP A 143 18.35 -29.49 16.95
C ASP A 143 19.79 -29.00 16.73
N LEU A 144 20.50 -28.79 17.83
CA LEU A 144 21.88 -28.31 17.85
C LEU A 144 22.81 -29.21 17.01
N HIS A 145 22.73 -30.53 17.19
CA HIS A 145 23.64 -31.48 16.56
C HIS A 145 23.41 -31.56 15.05
N GLU A 146 22.15 -31.58 14.61
CA GLU A 146 21.79 -31.56 13.19
C GLU A 146 22.28 -30.28 12.50
N ILE A 147 22.12 -29.12 13.16
CA ILE A 147 22.54 -27.83 12.60
C ILE A 147 24.09 -27.72 12.56
N GLU A 148 24.80 -28.24 13.56
CA GLU A 148 26.28 -28.28 13.57
C GLU A 148 26.88 -29.12 12.43
N GLN A 149 26.13 -30.06 11.86
CA GLN A 149 26.56 -30.81 10.67
C GLN A 149 26.57 -29.95 9.40
N VAL A 150 25.87 -28.82 9.41
CA VAL A 150 25.68 -27.94 8.25
C VAL A 150 26.45 -26.62 8.42
N LEU A 151 26.47 -26.08 9.64
CA LEU A 151 27.00 -24.76 9.95
C LEU A 151 28.00 -24.81 11.09
N SER A 152 29.06 -24.00 11.00
CA SER A 152 29.87 -23.66 12.16
C SER A 152 29.08 -22.69 13.04
N LEU A 153 28.70 -23.12 14.25
CA LEU A 153 27.93 -22.30 15.19
C LEU A 153 28.82 -21.42 16.06
N THR A 154 28.35 -20.22 16.36
CA THR A 154 28.86 -19.34 17.41
C THR A 154 28.38 -19.80 18.79
N ASP A 155 29.03 -19.34 19.85
CA ASP A 155 28.64 -19.70 21.22
C ASP A 155 27.24 -19.20 21.58
N GLU A 156 26.85 -18.02 21.08
CA GLU A 156 25.51 -17.47 21.30
C GLU A 156 24.42 -18.28 20.57
N GLU A 157 24.72 -18.87 19.42
CA GLU A 157 23.77 -19.75 18.72
C GLU A 157 23.66 -21.10 19.41
N ARG A 158 24.76 -21.63 19.96
CA ARG A 158 24.72 -22.83 20.80
C ARG A 158 23.86 -22.60 22.04
N GLU A 159 23.98 -21.43 22.66
CA GLU A 159 23.13 -21.02 23.78
C GLU A 159 21.66 -20.96 23.36
N GLY A 160 21.35 -20.27 22.25
CA GLY A 160 19.98 -20.13 21.73
C GLY A 160 19.34 -21.46 21.35
N LEU A 161 20.09 -22.34 20.68
CA LEU A 161 19.64 -23.68 20.30
C LEU A 161 19.50 -24.63 21.49
N SER A 162 20.25 -24.39 22.57
CA SER A 162 20.19 -25.20 23.80
C SER A 162 19.18 -24.68 24.82
N ALA A 163 18.63 -23.48 24.61
CA ALA A 163 17.68 -22.89 25.53
C ALA A 163 16.40 -23.76 25.66
N PRO A 164 15.90 -23.99 26.90
CA PRO A 164 14.79 -24.90 27.15
C PRO A 164 13.45 -24.34 26.64
N GLU A 165 13.23 -23.03 26.77
CA GLU A 165 12.00 -22.34 26.38
C GLU A 165 12.13 -21.63 25.02
N LYS A 166 13.07 -22.10 24.17
CA LYS A 166 13.24 -21.51 22.84
C LYS A 166 11.99 -21.67 21.98
N PHE A 167 11.68 -20.63 21.22
CA PHE A 167 10.73 -20.74 20.13
C PHE A 167 11.16 -21.84 19.15
N ARG A 168 10.20 -22.61 18.64
CA ARG A 168 10.42 -23.80 17.80
C ARG A 168 11.41 -23.52 16.66
N VAL A 169 12.27 -24.51 16.42
CA VAL A 169 13.25 -24.50 15.33
C VAL A 169 12.91 -25.64 14.39
N ASP A 170 12.72 -25.33 13.12
CA ASP A 170 12.72 -26.29 12.03
C ASP A 170 13.16 -25.50 10.79
N ILE A 171 14.13 -26.01 10.05
CA ILE A 171 14.65 -25.35 8.85
C ILE A 171 14.71 -26.37 7.72
N THR A 172 14.15 -26.05 6.56
CA THR A 172 14.20 -26.96 5.40
C THR A 172 15.65 -27.11 4.92
N PRO A 173 16.03 -28.30 4.43
CA PRO A 173 17.33 -28.50 3.77
C PRO A 173 17.62 -27.46 2.70
N TYR A 174 16.62 -27.10 1.89
CA TYR A 174 16.72 -26.03 0.90
C TYR A 174 17.11 -24.69 1.53
N PHE A 175 16.39 -24.24 2.57
CA PHE A 175 16.58 -22.88 3.08
C PHE A 175 17.87 -22.74 3.88
N ILE A 176 18.23 -23.73 4.71
CA ILE A 176 19.51 -23.69 5.43
C ILE A 176 20.71 -23.76 4.47
N SER A 177 20.56 -24.38 3.29
CA SER A 177 21.61 -24.40 2.25
C SER A 177 21.88 -23.04 1.59
N LEU A 178 21.03 -22.03 1.82
CA LEU A 178 21.24 -20.67 1.33
C LEU A 178 22.17 -19.84 2.22
N ILE A 179 22.41 -20.30 3.45
CA ILE A 179 23.28 -19.61 4.41
C ILE A 179 24.73 -19.75 3.94
N ASP A 180 25.45 -18.63 3.94
CA ASP A 180 26.91 -18.67 3.85
C ASP A 180 27.48 -19.19 5.20
N PRO A 181 28.10 -20.39 5.23
CA PRO A 181 28.58 -20.97 6.48
C PRO A 181 29.78 -20.22 7.08
N ASP A 182 30.47 -19.41 6.26
CA ASP A 182 31.66 -18.66 6.65
C ASP A 182 31.33 -17.23 7.11
N ASP A 183 30.08 -16.80 6.97
CA ASP A 183 29.60 -15.49 7.41
C ASP A 183 28.65 -15.64 8.64
N PRO A 184 29.13 -15.34 9.87
CA PRO A 184 28.28 -15.37 11.06
C PRO A 184 27.19 -14.28 11.04
N ASP A 185 27.36 -13.24 10.23
CA ASP A 185 26.41 -12.14 10.07
C ASP A 185 25.44 -12.37 8.89
N ASP A 186 25.46 -13.55 8.26
CA ASP A 186 24.63 -13.86 7.09
C ASP A 186 23.14 -13.54 7.37
N PRO A 187 22.47 -12.80 6.47
CA PRO A 187 21.11 -12.33 6.68
C PRO A 187 20.06 -13.45 6.58
N ILE A 188 20.37 -14.60 5.97
CA ILE A 188 19.49 -15.77 5.98
C ILE A 188 19.60 -16.48 7.34
N ARG A 189 20.83 -16.67 7.83
CA ARG A 189 21.17 -17.29 9.11
C ARG A 189 20.45 -16.61 10.26
N ARG A 190 20.56 -15.28 10.34
CA ARG A 190 19.90 -14.45 11.36
C ARG A 190 18.38 -14.69 11.42
N GLN A 191 17.74 -15.03 10.31
CA GLN A 191 16.28 -15.18 10.28
C GLN A 191 15.77 -16.52 10.82
N VAL A 192 16.63 -17.54 10.97
CA VAL A 192 16.21 -18.92 11.31
C VAL A 192 17.04 -19.60 12.41
N ILE A 193 18.28 -19.20 12.64
CA ILE A 193 19.11 -19.75 13.73
C ILE A 193 18.86 -18.96 15.02
N PRO A 194 18.45 -19.61 16.11
CA PRO A 194 18.20 -18.93 17.38
C PRO A 194 19.46 -18.33 18.00
N LEU A 195 19.32 -17.19 18.66
CA LEU A 195 20.36 -16.59 19.49
C LEU A 195 19.99 -16.63 20.98
N GLY A 196 20.99 -16.76 21.86
CA GLY A 196 20.79 -16.68 23.32
C GLY A 196 20.04 -15.42 23.76
N ARG A 197 20.31 -14.27 23.12
CA ARG A 197 19.61 -13.00 23.40
C ARG A 197 18.11 -12.98 23.08
N GLU A 198 17.57 -13.99 22.40
CA GLU A 198 16.11 -14.11 22.22
C GLU A 198 15.37 -14.33 23.56
N GLN A 199 16.07 -14.85 24.57
CA GLN A 199 15.52 -15.07 25.90
C GLN A 199 15.48 -13.77 26.74
N GLN A 200 16.00 -12.66 26.22
CA GLN A 200 16.06 -11.39 26.93
C GLN A 200 14.80 -10.57 26.67
N ALA A 201 14.06 -10.26 27.73
CA ALA A 201 12.93 -9.35 27.67
C ALA A 201 13.37 -7.92 27.32
N PHE A 202 12.48 -7.17 26.67
CA PHE A 202 12.71 -5.76 26.32
C PHE A 202 11.50 -4.89 26.67
N THR A 203 11.70 -3.58 26.72
CA THR A 203 10.63 -2.63 27.05
C THR A 203 9.47 -2.70 26.05
N ALA A 204 8.26 -2.83 26.58
CA ALA A 204 7.00 -2.99 25.85
C ALA A 204 6.86 -4.31 25.07
N MET A 205 7.66 -5.33 25.39
CA MET A 205 7.44 -6.70 24.91
C MET A 205 6.07 -7.22 25.35
N MET A 206 5.35 -7.85 24.43
CA MET A 206 4.02 -8.42 24.64
C MET A 206 3.91 -9.74 23.87
N GLU A 207 3.32 -10.76 24.49
CA GLU A 207 3.07 -12.05 23.85
C GLU A 207 2.15 -11.91 22.61
N ASP A 208 1.08 -11.12 22.74
CA ASP A 208 0.17 -10.73 21.65
C ASP A 208 0.15 -9.20 21.49
N SER A 209 1.23 -8.65 20.92
CA SER A 209 1.36 -7.19 20.72
C SER A 209 0.25 -6.61 19.83
N LEU A 210 -0.30 -7.40 18.90
CA LEU A 210 -1.29 -6.95 17.93
C LEU A 210 -2.75 -7.18 18.38
N ALA A 211 -2.95 -7.71 19.59
CA ALA A 211 -4.25 -8.06 20.15
C ALA A 211 -5.11 -8.91 19.19
N GLU A 212 -4.48 -9.87 18.53
CA GLU A 212 -5.14 -10.81 17.62
C GLU A 212 -6.16 -11.66 18.37
N ASP A 213 -5.79 -12.17 19.55
CA ASP A 213 -6.62 -13.08 20.32
C ASP A 213 -7.82 -12.34 20.92
N ARG A 214 -7.60 -11.08 21.33
CA ARG A 214 -8.65 -10.18 21.83
C ARG A 214 -9.69 -9.85 20.76
N HIS A 215 -9.29 -9.76 19.50
CA HIS A 215 -10.17 -9.44 18.37
C HIS A 215 -10.61 -10.70 17.60
N SER A 216 -10.62 -11.87 18.26
CA SER A 216 -10.97 -13.15 17.67
C SER A 216 -12.42 -13.55 18.03
N PRO A 217 -13.44 -13.29 17.19
CA PRO A 217 -14.83 -13.71 17.46
C PRO A 217 -15.01 -15.23 17.61
N VAL A 218 -14.16 -16.02 16.96
CA VAL A 218 -14.08 -17.48 17.09
C VAL A 218 -12.60 -17.90 17.02
N PRO A 219 -12.20 -19.08 17.53
CA PRO A 219 -10.82 -19.54 17.48
C PRO A 219 -10.22 -19.48 16.06
N GLY A 220 -9.07 -18.80 15.94
CA GLY A 220 -8.34 -18.68 14.69
C GLY A 220 -8.95 -17.74 13.65
N LEU A 221 -9.93 -16.91 14.01
CA LEU A 221 -10.45 -15.87 13.10
C LEU A 221 -10.36 -14.50 13.75
N VAL A 222 -9.48 -13.63 13.26
CA VAL A 222 -9.30 -12.27 13.78
C VAL A 222 -10.07 -11.29 12.90
N HIS A 223 -11.01 -10.55 13.50
CA HIS A 223 -11.81 -9.53 12.82
C HIS A 223 -11.56 -8.15 13.42
N ARG A 224 -10.46 -7.54 12.98
CA ARG A 224 -9.98 -6.24 13.48
C ARG A 224 -10.50 -5.04 12.67
N TYR A 225 -10.59 -5.20 11.36
CA TYR A 225 -11.00 -4.14 10.42
C TYR A 225 -12.45 -4.34 10.00
N PRO A 226 -13.14 -3.30 9.47
CA PRO A 226 -14.58 -3.40 9.22
C PRO A 226 -14.94 -4.52 8.24
N ASP A 227 -14.12 -4.69 7.20
CA ASP A 227 -14.52 -5.42 6.00
C ASP A 227 -13.76 -6.72 5.72
N ARG A 228 -12.84 -7.09 6.61
CA ARG A 228 -11.87 -8.15 6.32
C ARG A 228 -11.39 -8.87 7.57
N VAL A 229 -11.07 -10.15 7.39
CA VAL A 229 -10.62 -11.02 8.47
C VAL A 229 -9.31 -11.72 8.14
N LEU A 230 -8.61 -12.13 9.19
CA LEU A 230 -7.47 -13.04 9.15
C LEU A 230 -7.94 -14.40 9.67
N MET A 231 -7.81 -15.44 8.84
CA MET A 231 -8.22 -16.81 9.13
C MET A 231 -6.97 -17.68 9.29
N LEU A 232 -6.66 -18.06 10.53
CA LEU A 232 -5.60 -18.99 10.88
C LEU A 232 -6.11 -20.42 10.70
N ILE A 233 -5.53 -21.13 9.73
CA ILE A 233 -5.96 -22.50 9.39
C ILE A 233 -4.97 -23.58 9.83
N THR A 234 -3.78 -23.16 10.25
CA THR A 234 -2.74 -24.04 10.82
C THR A 234 -1.79 -23.23 11.70
N THR A 235 -1.11 -23.88 12.64
CA THR A 235 0.05 -23.31 13.36
C THR A 235 1.40 -23.75 12.79
N GLN A 236 1.43 -24.56 11.72
CA GLN A 236 2.68 -25.10 11.17
C GLN A 236 3.29 -24.21 10.09
N CYS A 237 4.61 -24.09 10.09
CA CYS A 237 5.39 -23.46 9.03
C CYS A 237 6.37 -24.47 8.42
N ALA A 238 6.80 -24.24 7.16
CA ALA A 238 7.90 -25.02 6.56
C ALA A 238 9.21 -24.77 7.30
N SER A 239 9.49 -23.51 7.65
CA SER A 239 10.56 -23.13 8.58
C SER A 239 10.09 -21.99 9.48
N TYR A 240 10.70 -21.83 10.65
CA TYR A 240 10.25 -20.87 11.66
C TYR A 240 11.15 -19.63 11.73
N CYS A 241 10.56 -18.46 11.47
CA CYS A 241 11.26 -17.18 11.54
C CYS A 241 11.56 -16.80 13.00
N ARG A 242 12.78 -16.35 13.32
CA ARG A 242 13.13 -15.87 14.68
C ARG A 242 12.46 -14.56 15.10
N TYR A 243 11.78 -13.89 14.17
CA TYR A 243 11.01 -12.65 14.39
C TYR A 243 9.50 -12.86 14.15
N CYS A 244 9.00 -14.10 14.36
CA CYS A 244 7.60 -14.44 14.11
C CYS A 244 6.65 -13.69 15.05
N THR A 245 5.77 -12.83 14.50
CA THR A 245 4.71 -12.13 15.25
C THR A 245 3.78 -13.05 16.04
N ARG A 246 3.64 -14.32 15.61
CA ARG A 246 2.74 -15.30 16.22
C ARG A 246 3.49 -16.41 16.95
N SER A 247 4.71 -16.14 17.44
CA SER A 247 5.53 -17.12 18.16
C SER A 247 4.82 -17.77 19.35
N ARG A 248 3.84 -17.06 19.95
CA ARG A 248 2.96 -17.57 21.03
C ARG A 248 2.13 -18.82 20.67
N ILE A 249 1.75 -19.02 19.40
CA ILE A 249 0.90 -20.15 18.97
C ILE A 249 1.50 -20.93 17.80
N VAL A 250 2.28 -20.29 16.93
CA VAL A 250 2.87 -20.93 15.75
C VAL A 250 3.95 -21.91 16.22
N GLY A 251 3.97 -23.10 15.64
CA GLY A 251 4.91 -24.15 16.01
C GLY A 251 4.46 -25.02 17.18
N ASP A 252 3.46 -24.63 17.95
CA ASP A 252 2.83 -25.46 18.97
C ASP A 252 1.77 -26.40 18.33
N PRO A 253 1.98 -27.73 18.34
CA PRO A 253 1.01 -28.68 17.82
C PRO A 253 -0.32 -28.71 18.59
N THR A 254 -0.32 -28.31 19.87
CA THR A 254 -1.50 -28.31 20.73
C THR A 254 -2.46 -27.15 20.43
N GLN A 255 -1.96 -26.10 19.78
CA GLN A 255 -2.71 -24.91 19.38
C GLN A 255 -3.23 -24.98 17.93
N ASN A 256 -3.10 -26.14 17.28
CA ASN A 256 -3.45 -26.28 15.86
C ASN A 256 -4.97 -26.34 15.64
N PHE A 257 -5.43 -25.84 14.50
CA PHE A 257 -6.85 -25.72 14.17
C PHE A 257 -7.38 -27.01 13.54
N ASN A 258 -8.46 -27.55 14.11
CA ASN A 258 -9.11 -28.75 13.60
C ASN A 258 -10.33 -28.38 12.72
N ARG A 259 -10.99 -29.40 12.15
CA ARG A 259 -12.16 -29.21 11.27
C ARG A 259 -13.30 -28.44 11.92
N ARG A 260 -13.54 -28.62 13.24
CA ARG A 260 -14.58 -27.90 13.97
C ARG A 260 -14.26 -26.42 14.05
N ASP A 261 -12.99 -26.07 14.24
CA ASP A 261 -12.55 -24.68 14.23
C ASP A 261 -12.74 -24.06 12.85
N HIS A 262 -12.31 -24.75 11.78
CA HIS A 262 -12.52 -24.27 10.40
C HIS A 262 -14.01 -24.05 10.07
N GLU A 263 -14.90 -24.94 10.52
CA GLU A 263 -16.34 -24.76 10.30
C GLU A 263 -16.89 -23.57 11.11
N ALA A 264 -16.46 -23.39 12.37
CA ALA A 264 -16.86 -22.24 13.17
C ALA A 264 -16.41 -20.90 12.55
N GLN A 265 -15.22 -20.88 11.94
CA GLN A 265 -14.71 -19.74 11.18
C GLN A 265 -15.59 -19.44 9.95
N LEU A 266 -15.96 -20.47 9.17
CA LEU A 266 -16.86 -20.33 8.02
C LEU A 266 -18.28 -19.89 8.45
N ASP A 267 -18.81 -20.43 9.55
CA ASP A 267 -20.12 -20.05 10.10
C ASP A 267 -20.18 -18.61 10.59
N TYR A 268 -19.07 -18.10 11.13
CA TYR A 268 -18.95 -16.67 11.41
C TYR A 268 -19.06 -15.86 10.11
N LEU A 269 -18.25 -16.20 9.11
CA LEU A 269 -18.23 -15.51 7.82
C LEU A 269 -19.60 -15.51 7.13
N ARG A 270 -20.33 -16.64 7.13
CA ARG A 270 -21.68 -16.76 6.56
C ARG A 270 -22.67 -15.79 7.20
N ARG A 271 -22.55 -15.54 8.51
CA ARG A 271 -23.44 -14.67 9.29
C ARG A 271 -22.98 -13.21 9.33
N THR A 272 -21.84 -12.87 8.71
CA THR A 272 -21.23 -11.54 8.79
C THR A 272 -21.00 -10.98 7.38
N PRO A 273 -22.05 -10.48 6.70
CA PRO A 273 -21.98 -10.00 5.30
C PRO A 273 -21.14 -8.73 5.11
N GLN A 274 -20.72 -8.07 6.20
CA GLN A 274 -19.74 -6.99 6.12
C GLN A 274 -18.32 -7.47 5.79
N VAL A 275 -18.01 -8.76 5.91
CA VAL A 275 -16.69 -9.27 5.51
C VAL A 275 -16.71 -9.52 4.00
N ARG A 276 -15.77 -8.95 3.26
CA ARG A 276 -15.59 -9.19 1.82
C ARG A 276 -14.23 -9.79 1.45
N ASP A 277 -13.25 -9.65 2.34
CA ASP A 277 -11.86 -10.08 2.13
C ASP A 277 -11.43 -11.01 3.27
N VAL A 278 -10.98 -12.22 2.91
CA VAL A 278 -10.49 -13.23 3.84
C VAL A 278 -9.03 -13.52 3.55
N LEU A 279 -8.15 -13.27 4.53
CA LEU A 279 -6.74 -13.63 4.47
C LEU A 279 -6.49 -14.95 5.20
N ILE A 280 -6.22 -16.01 4.44
CA ILE A 280 -5.73 -17.28 4.96
C ILE A 280 -4.28 -17.11 5.43
N SER A 281 -4.02 -17.48 6.68
CA SER A 281 -2.71 -17.42 7.32
C SER A 281 -2.64 -18.40 8.52
N GLY A 282 -1.90 -18.06 9.58
CA GLY A 282 -1.60 -18.94 10.70
C GLY A 282 -0.10 -19.01 10.92
N GLY A 283 0.42 -20.23 10.91
CA GLY A 283 1.77 -20.50 10.43
C GLY A 283 1.81 -20.26 8.92
N ASP A 284 1.63 -21.32 8.13
CA ASP A 284 1.59 -21.22 6.67
C ASP A 284 0.61 -22.22 6.04
N GLY A 285 -0.46 -21.71 5.42
CA GLY A 285 -1.53 -22.54 4.84
C GLY A 285 -1.06 -23.47 3.72
N LEU A 286 0.06 -23.18 3.05
CA LEU A 286 0.59 -24.04 1.98
C LEU A 286 1.31 -25.29 2.51
N THR A 287 1.55 -25.39 3.82
CA THR A 287 2.04 -26.62 4.47
C THR A 287 0.97 -27.70 4.61
N LEU A 288 -0.31 -27.32 4.51
CA LEU A 288 -1.42 -28.25 4.64
C LEU A 288 -1.48 -29.23 3.47
N ALA A 289 -2.02 -30.41 3.76
CA ALA A 289 -2.36 -31.39 2.73
C ALA A 289 -3.30 -30.77 1.69
N PRO A 290 -3.10 -31.00 0.38
CA PRO A 290 -3.86 -30.35 -0.69
C PRO A 290 -5.38 -30.42 -0.52
N LYS A 291 -5.92 -31.58 -0.11
CA LYS A 291 -7.36 -31.78 0.13
C LYS A 291 -7.93 -30.88 1.24
N LEU A 292 -7.15 -30.62 2.29
CA LEU A 292 -7.58 -29.77 3.39
C LEU A 292 -7.56 -28.29 2.97
N LEU A 293 -6.48 -27.85 2.32
CA LEU A 293 -6.41 -26.50 1.75
C LEU A 293 -7.56 -26.23 0.77
N GLU A 294 -7.80 -27.14 -0.17
CA GLU A 294 -8.91 -27.03 -1.14
C GLU A 294 -10.28 -26.99 -0.45
N SER A 295 -10.47 -27.74 0.64
CA SER A 295 -11.73 -27.71 1.38
C SER A 295 -12.03 -26.34 2.01
N VAL A 296 -10.99 -25.65 2.51
CA VAL A 296 -11.12 -24.27 3.03
C VAL A 296 -11.39 -23.30 1.88
N MET A 297 -10.62 -23.39 0.78
CA MET A 297 -10.80 -22.52 -0.39
C MET A 297 -12.21 -22.62 -0.98
N ARG A 298 -12.73 -23.85 -1.11
CA ARG A 298 -14.11 -24.10 -1.55
C ARG A 298 -15.12 -23.52 -0.58
N GLY A 299 -14.96 -23.79 0.73
CA GLY A 299 -15.88 -23.27 1.76
C GLY A 299 -15.98 -21.75 1.77
N LEU A 300 -14.87 -21.04 1.54
CA LEU A 300 -14.86 -19.58 1.40
C LEU A 300 -15.59 -19.12 0.13
N ARG A 301 -15.44 -19.84 -0.98
CA ARG A 301 -16.07 -19.49 -2.27
C ARG A 301 -17.55 -19.81 -2.35
N GLU A 302 -18.05 -20.69 -1.49
CA GLU A 302 -19.48 -20.93 -1.33
C GLU A 302 -20.20 -19.76 -0.64
N ILE A 303 -19.49 -18.82 -0.02
CA ILE A 303 -20.06 -17.67 0.67
C ILE A 303 -20.19 -16.47 -0.31
N PRO A 304 -21.41 -16.05 -0.69
CA PRO A 304 -21.61 -15.11 -1.82
C PRO A 304 -20.97 -13.73 -1.63
N HIS A 305 -20.91 -13.22 -0.40
CA HIS A 305 -20.36 -11.89 -0.11
C HIS A 305 -18.84 -11.87 0.05
N ILE A 306 -18.16 -13.01 -0.02
CA ILE A 306 -16.69 -13.07 0.00
C ILE A 306 -16.16 -12.84 -1.41
N GLU A 307 -15.74 -11.61 -1.65
CA GLU A 307 -15.19 -11.17 -2.94
C GLU A 307 -13.76 -11.68 -3.12
N ILE A 308 -12.89 -11.46 -2.12
CA ILE A 308 -11.45 -11.69 -2.24
C ILE A 308 -11.00 -12.73 -1.21
N VAL A 309 -10.27 -13.74 -1.69
CA VAL A 309 -9.51 -14.66 -0.82
C VAL A 309 -8.03 -14.37 -1.04
N ARG A 310 -7.29 -14.18 0.04
CA ARG A 310 -5.86 -13.93 0.01
C ARG A 310 -5.13 -14.97 0.81
N ILE A 311 -3.92 -15.32 0.40
CA ILE A 311 -3.05 -16.27 1.11
C ILE A 311 -1.79 -15.53 1.53
N GLY A 312 -1.51 -15.50 2.83
CA GLY A 312 -0.20 -15.10 3.36
C GLY A 312 0.66 -16.35 3.50
N SER A 313 1.79 -16.42 2.78
CA SER A 313 2.64 -17.60 2.78
C SER A 313 4.10 -17.26 2.58
N ARG A 314 4.97 -17.86 3.40
CA ARG A 314 6.42 -17.84 3.25
C ARG A 314 6.95 -19.14 2.63
N VAL A 315 6.10 -20.16 2.45
CA VAL A 315 6.45 -21.42 1.79
C VAL A 315 7.12 -21.21 0.43
N PRO A 316 6.70 -20.30 -0.47
CA PRO A 316 7.43 -20.11 -1.72
C PRO A 316 8.89 -19.65 -1.55
N VAL A 317 9.24 -19.12 -0.36
CA VAL A 317 10.60 -18.72 0.01
C VAL A 317 11.34 -19.84 0.75
N PHE A 318 10.68 -20.50 1.73
CA PHE A 318 11.29 -21.58 2.53
C PHE A 318 11.30 -22.95 1.86
N LEU A 319 10.37 -23.17 0.92
CA LEU A 319 10.05 -24.45 0.32
C LEU A 319 9.44 -24.21 -1.08
N PRO A 320 10.18 -23.60 -2.02
CA PRO A 320 9.68 -23.32 -3.37
C PRO A 320 9.18 -24.56 -4.10
N GLN A 321 9.67 -25.75 -3.74
CA GLN A 321 9.24 -27.06 -4.25
C GLN A 321 7.75 -27.33 -4.02
N ARG A 322 7.10 -26.70 -3.04
CA ARG A 322 5.67 -26.87 -2.77
C ARG A 322 4.78 -26.24 -3.84
N VAL A 323 5.34 -25.31 -4.62
CA VAL A 323 4.64 -24.61 -5.71
C VAL A 323 4.82 -25.40 -7.00
N ASP A 324 4.02 -26.45 -7.11
CA ASP A 324 3.91 -27.34 -8.27
C ASP A 324 2.68 -26.98 -9.14
N ASP A 325 2.54 -27.67 -10.28
CA ASP A 325 1.42 -27.47 -11.19
C ASP A 325 0.09 -27.83 -10.53
N ASP A 326 0.03 -28.93 -9.78
CA ASP A 326 -1.18 -29.36 -9.05
C ASP A 326 -1.70 -28.28 -8.08
N LEU A 327 -0.82 -27.62 -7.32
CA LEU A 327 -1.19 -26.51 -6.46
C LEU A 327 -1.74 -25.33 -7.28
N CYS A 328 -1.03 -24.96 -8.34
CA CYS A 328 -1.39 -23.81 -9.17
C CYS A 328 -2.73 -24.03 -9.87
N GLU A 329 -2.97 -25.23 -10.42
CA GLU A 329 -4.23 -25.64 -11.02
C GLU A 329 -5.38 -25.65 -10.00
N MET A 330 -5.14 -26.14 -8.78
CA MET A 330 -6.15 -26.10 -7.71
C MET A 330 -6.52 -24.66 -7.36
N LEU A 331 -5.52 -23.79 -7.12
CA LEU A 331 -5.76 -22.40 -6.76
C LEU A 331 -6.49 -21.63 -7.88
N ALA A 332 -6.14 -21.87 -9.15
CA ALA A 332 -6.77 -21.20 -10.29
C ALA A 332 -8.30 -21.40 -10.39
N LYS A 333 -8.85 -22.48 -9.79
CA LYS A 333 -10.30 -22.74 -9.74
C LYS A 333 -11.07 -21.74 -8.86
N TYR A 334 -10.40 -21.04 -7.95
CA TYR A 334 -11.04 -20.25 -6.89
C TYR A 334 -10.77 -18.74 -6.98
N HIS A 335 -10.47 -18.23 -8.18
CA HIS A 335 -10.29 -16.80 -8.46
C HIS A 335 -11.51 -15.96 -8.05
N PRO A 336 -11.32 -14.67 -7.68
CA PRO A 336 -10.05 -13.94 -7.63
C PRO A 336 -9.25 -14.20 -6.35
N ILE A 337 -8.02 -14.72 -6.47
CA ILE A 337 -7.10 -14.96 -5.35
C ILE A 337 -5.90 -14.03 -5.43
N TRP A 338 -5.41 -13.59 -4.27
CA TRP A 338 -4.12 -12.91 -4.15
C TRP A 338 -3.19 -13.69 -3.23
N MET A 339 -1.89 -13.59 -3.44
CA MET A 339 -0.89 -14.19 -2.54
C MET A 339 0.11 -13.14 -2.09
N ASN A 340 0.31 -12.98 -0.78
CA ASN A 340 1.38 -12.17 -0.23
C ASN A 340 2.49 -13.08 0.27
N LEU A 341 3.67 -12.93 -0.32
CA LEU A 341 4.89 -13.60 0.07
C LEU A 341 5.66 -12.80 1.11
N HIS A 342 6.70 -13.40 1.69
CA HIS A 342 7.49 -12.78 2.75
C HIS A 342 8.97 -12.97 2.47
N PHE A 343 9.57 -11.98 1.80
CA PHE A 343 11.02 -11.87 1.63
C PHE A 343 11.53 -10.67 2.40
N ASN A 344 12.70 -10.82 3.01
CA ASN A 344 13.43 -9.78 3.72
C ASN A 344 14.79 -9.48 3.11
N HIS A 345 15.39 -10.40 2.35
CA HIS A 345 16.72 -10.19 1.81
C HIS A 345 16.85 -10.64 0.35
N PRO A 346 17.62 -9.93 -0.51
CA PRO A 346 17.86 -10.35 -1.90
C PRO A 346 18.36 -11.79 -2.08
N ASN A 347 19.09 -12.33 -1.09
CA ASN A 347 19.64 -13.70 -1.13
C ASN A 347 18.56 -14.77 -1.12
N GLU A 348 17.33 -14.44 -0.69
CA GLU A 348 16.20 -15.36 -0.68
C GLU A 348 15.58 -15.54 -2.09
N ILE A 349 15.92 -14.69 -3.06
CA ILE A 349 15.40 -14.75 -4.43
C ILE A 349 16.34 -15.63 -5.26
N THR A 350 16.07 -16.92 -5.22
CA THR A 350 16.83 -17.96 -5.93
C THR A 350 16.17 -18.35 -7.26
N PRO A 351 16.84 -19.15 -8.11
CA PRO A 351 16.23 -19.78 -9.27
C PRO A 351 14.95 -20.58 -8.95
N GLU A 352 14.96 -21.36 -7.87
CA GLU A 352 13.82 -22.17 -7.41
C GLU A 352 12.61 -21.29 -7.09
N VAL A 353 12.84 -20.21 -6.33
CA VAL A 353 11.78 -19.29 -5.95
C VAL A 353 11.24 -18.53 -7.15
N SER A 354 12.12 -18.12 -8.07
CA SER A 354 11.71 -17.46 -9.31
C SER A 354 10.81 -18.36 -10.15
N ARG A 355 11.09 -19.68 -10.23
CA ARG A 355 10.21 -20.67 -10.88
C ARG A 355 8.87 -20.81 -10.18
N ALA A 356 8.87 -20.92 -8.86
CA ALA A 356 7.65 -20.99 -8.06
C ALA A 356 6.74 -19.77 -8.33
N VAL A 357 7.32 -18.57 -8.36
CA VAL A 357 6.59 -17.32 -8.61
C VAL A 357 6.12 -17.19 -10.06
N ASP A 358 6.89 -17.63 -11.06
CA ASP A 358 6.43 -17.69 -12.46
C ASP A 358 5.17 -18.57 -12.58
N ARG A 359 5.15 -19.74 -11.92
CA ARG A 359 3.97 -20.62 -11.89
C ARG A 359 2.75 -19.93 -11.27
N LEU A 360 2.91 -19.32 -10.08
CA LEU A 360 1.82 -18.60 -9.40
C LEU A 360 1.25 -17.46 -10.26
N THR A 361 2.13 -16.64 -10.84
CA THR A 361 1.70 -15.50 -11.68
C THR A 361 1.04 -15.95 -12.98
N ARG A 362 1.49 -17.07 -13.58
CA ARG A 362 0.86 -17.69 -14.76
C ARG A 362 -0.48 -18.35 -14.45
N ALA A 363 -0.68 -18.82 -13.23
CA ALA A 363 -2.00 -19.24 -12.75
C ALA A 363 -2.98 -18.06 -12.55
N GLY A 364 -2.55 -16.84 -12.87
CA GLY A 364 -3.36 -15.62 -12.77
C GLY A 364 -3.42 -15.03 -11.37
N ILE A 365 -2.56 -15.46 -10.44
CA ILE A 365 -2.55 -14.99 -9.05
C ILE A 365 -1.64 -13.75 -8.95
N PRO A 366 -2.18 -12.56 -8.58
CA PRO A 366 -1.34 -11.42 -8.26
C PRO A 366 -0.54 -11.69 -6.99
N VAL A 367 0.78 -11.43 -7.06
CA VAL A 367 1.72 -11.72 -5.97
C VAL A 367 2.24 -10.41 -5.36
N GLY A 368 2.07 -10.27 -4.06
CA GLY A 368 2.63 -9.19 -3.25
C GLY A 368 3.79 -9.66 -2.36
N ASN A 369 4.56 -8.74 -1.81
CA ASN A 369 5.58 -9.01 -0.79
C ASN A 369 5.34 -8.18 0.47
N GLN A 370 5.46 -8.85 1.61
CA GLN A 370 5.48 -8.27 2.95
C GLN A 370 6.85 -8.53 3.59
N SER A 371 7.70 -7.50 3.65
CA SER A 371 8.95 -7.53 4.40
C SER A 371 8.75 -7.03 5.83
N VAL A 372 9.60 -7.47 6.75
CA VAL A 372 9.78 -6.87 8.07
C VAL A 372 11.14 -6.17 8.08
N LEU A 373 11.20 -4.98 8.67
CA LEU A 373 12.42 -4.21 8.85
C LEU A 373 13.18 -4.77 10.05
N LEU A 374 14.28 -5.47 9.77
CA LEU A 374 15.04 -6.27 10.74
C LEU A 374 16.49 -5.77 10.80
N ALA A 375 16.94 -5.43 12.01
CA ALA A 375 18.30 -5.00 12.30
C ALA A 375 19.32 -6.10 11.93
N GLY A 376 20.34 -5.73 11.15
CA GLY A 376 21.37 -6.67 10.71
C GLY A 376 20.94 -7.61 9.59
N VAL A 377 19.74 -7.42 9.02
CA VAL A 377 19.26 -8.22 7.86
C VAL A 377 18.96 -7.30 6.69
N ASN A 378 18.10 -6.28 6.88
CA ASN A 378 17.62 -5.45 5.77
C ASN A 378 17.37 -3.98 6.15
N ASP A 379 17.96 -3.52 7.25
CA ASP A 379 17.89 -2.15 7.76
C ASP A 379 18.84 -1.18 7.02
N CYS A 380 18.91 -1.34 5.70
CA CYS A 380 19.74 -0.55 4.80
C CYS A 380 18.97 -0.23 3.50
N VAL A 381 18.98 1.06 3.11
CA VAL A 381 18.33 1.53 1.87
C VAL A 381 18.82 0.80 0.62
N HIS A 382 20.11 0.43 0.57
CA HIS A 382 20.69 -0.26 -0.59
C HIS A 382 20.25 -1.72 -0.67
N ILE A 383 20.15 -2.41 0.47
CA ILE A 383 19.62 -3.78 0.54
C ILE A 383 18.16 -3.77 0.13
N GLN A 384 17.35 -2.86 0.69
CA GLN A 384 15.95 -2.71 0.34
C GLN A 384 15.78 -2.42 -1.15
N ARG A 385 16.52 -1.46 -1.72
CA ARG A 385 16.44 -1.16 -3.16
C ARG A 385 16.75 -2.40 -4.02
N SER A 386 17.80 -3.14 -3.67
CA SER A 386 18.17 -4.39 -4.35
C SER A 386 17.06 -5.43 -4.26
N LEU A 387 16.46 -5.61 -3.08
CA LEU A 387 15.35 -6.52 -2.85
C LEU A 387 14.14 -6.15 -3.71
N LEU A 388 13.72 -4.89 -3.65
CA LEU A 388 12.54 -4.38 -4.35
C LEU A 388 12.67 -4.51 -5.87
N HIS A 389 13.86 -4.26 -6.43
CA HIS A 389 14.13 -4.46 -7.85
C HIS A 389 13.99 -5.93 -8.25
N ARG A 390 14.59 -6.86 -7.49
CA ARG A 390 14.49 -8.30 -7.76
C ARG A 390 13.07 -8.85 -7.59
N LEU A 391 12.32 -8.34 -6.62
CA LEU A 391 10.90 -8.66 -6.47
C LEU A 391 10.10 -8.28 -7.72
N VAL A 392 10.28 -7.05 -8.19
CA VAL A 392 9.62 -6.55 -9.40
C VAL A 392 10.02 -7.34 -10.65
N GLU A 393 11.30 -7.71 -10.80
CA GLU A 393 11.76 -8.55 -11.90
C GLU A 393 11.03 -9.91 -11.94
N ASN A 394 10.61 -10.41 -10.77
CA ASN A 394 9.82 -11.64 -10.62
C ASN A 394 8.30 -11.40 -10.63
N ARG A 395 7.82 -10.20 -11.01
CA ARG A 395 6.39 -9.80 -10.95
C ARG A 395 5.78 -9.88 -9.55
N ILE A 396 6.60 -9.70 -8.52
CA ILE A 396 6.16 -9.58 -7.13
C ILE A 396 6.07 -8.09 -6.81
N ARG A 397 4.89 -7.62 -6.41
CA ARG A 397 4.68 -6.23 -6.01
C ARG A 397 5.10 -6.03 -4.55
N PRO A 398 6.09 -5.18 -4.23
CA PRO A 398 6.32 -4.78 -2.85
C PRO A 398 5.07 -4.13 -2.26
N TYR A 399 4.54 -4.71 -1.18
CA TYR A 399 3.28 -4.30 -0.58
C TYR A 399 3.52 -3.56 0.73
N TYR A 400 4.13 -4.22 1.72
CA TYR A 400 4.45 -3.61 3.00
C TYR A 400 5.92 -3.82 3.37
N LEU A 401 6.48 -2.81 4.04
CA LEU A 401 7.62 -2.94 4.94
C LEU A 401 7.08 -2.73 6.36
N TYR A 402 7.06 -3.78 7.18
CA TYR A 402 6.59 -3.70 8.56
C TYR A 402 7.72 -3.23 9.47
N GLN A 403 7.43 -2.34 10.40
CA GLN A 403 8.21 -2.23 11.62
C GLN A 403 8.19 -3.58 12.37
N CYS A 404 9.32 -4.03 12.91
CA CYS A 404 9.37 -5.25 13.70
C CYS A 404 8.46 -5.12 14.94
N ASP A 405 7.56 -6.11 15.11
CA ASP A 405 6.55 -6.11 16.18
C ASP A 405 7.18 -6.27 17.57
N LEU A 406 6.41 -5.95 18.61
CA LEU A 406 6.85 -5.97 20.01
C LEU A 406 6.67 -7.36 20.65
N VAL A 407 7.07 -8.42 19.95
CA VAL A 407 6.87 -9.81 20.39
C VAL A 407 8.11 -10.41 21.04
N GLU A 408 7.92 -11.45 21.83
CA GLU A 408 9.01 -12.20 22.46
C GLU A 408 10.03 -12.71 21.43
N GLY A 409 11.32 -12.73 21.82
CA GLY A 409 12.44 -13.12 20.96
C GLY A 409 12.89 -12.06 19.95
N SER A 410 12.01 -11.15 19.53
CA SER A 410 12.29 -10.23 18.41
C SER A 410 13.06 -8.95 18.78
N GLY A 411 13.34 -8.71 20.07
CA GLY A 411 13.87 -7.44 20.56
C GLY A 411 15.13 -6.95 19.85
N HIS A 412 16.04 -7.88 19.54
CA HIS A 412 17.32 -7.61 18.88
C HIS A 412 17.19 -7.32 17.36
N PHE A 413 16.04 -7.61 16.75
CA PHE A 413 15.74 -7.24 15.35
C PHE A 413 15.13 -5.85 15.21
N ARG A 414 14.69 -5.23 16.31
CA ARG A 414 13.98 -3.96 16.23
C ARG A 414 14.90 -2.83 15.75
N THR A 415 14.32 -1.97 14.93
CA THR A 415 14.94 -0.72 14.49
C THR A 415 14.18 0.49 15.04
N PRO A 416 14.81 1.67 15.18
CA PRO A 416 14.08 2.91 15.35
C PRO A 416 13.19 3.19 14.12
N VAL A 417 12.00 3.75 14.33
CA VAL A 417 11.10 4.17 13.23
C VAL A 417 11.79 5.12 12.24
N GLY A 418 12.74 5.93 12.72
CA GLY A 418 13.57 6.80 11.90
C GLY A 418 14.37 6.05 10.81
N LYS A 419 14.79 4.80 11.05
CA LYS A 419 15.45 3.98 10.03
C LYS A 419 14.49 3.58 8.91
N GLY A 420 13.23 3.29 9.23
CA GLY A 420 12.19 3.08 8.22
C GLY A 420 11.92 4.34 7.38
N LEU A 421 11.86 5.51 8.02
CA LEU A 421 11.72 6.80 7.32
C LEU A 421 12.90 7.10 6.40
N GLU A 422 14.14 6.87 6.85
CA GLU A 422 15.37 6.99 6.05
C GLU A 422 15.30 6.11 4.80
N ILE A 423 14.88 4.84 4.95
CA ILE A 423 14.70 3.92 3.83
C ILE A 423 13.62 4.44 2.87
N MET A 424 12.46 4.87 3.38
CA MET A 424 11.37 5.36 2.53
C MET A 424 11.76 6.62 1.73
N GLU A 425 12.53 7.52 2.33
CA GLU A 425 13.10 8.69 1.66
C GLU A 425 14.02 8.26 0.51
N GLY A 426 14.94 7.33 0.77
CA GLY A 426 15.87 6.84 -0.26
C GLY A 426 15.27 5.88 -1.29
N LEU A 427 13.96 5.58 -1.21
CA LEU A 427 13.23 4.77 -2.19
C LEU A 427 12.29 5.61 -3.05
N ARG A 428 11.46 6.45 -2.44
CA ARG A 428 10.46 7.25 -3.19
C ARG A 428 11.19 8.23 -4.13
N GLY A 429 10.82 8.20 -5.42
CA GLY A 429 11.48 9.02 -6.45
C GLY A 429 12.79 8.43 -6.99
N HIS A 430 13.54 7.69 -6.17
CA HIS A 430 14.79 7.03 -6.57
C HIS A 430 14.60 5.68 -7.30
N THR A 431 13.39 5.13 -7.30
CA THR A 431 13.02 3.92 -8.03
C THR A 431 11.58 3.99 -8.55
N SER A 432 11.18 3.03 -9.38
CA SER A 432 9.83 2.89 -9.91
C SER A 432 8.76 2.95 -8.81
N GLY A 433 7.71 3.74 -9.02
CA GLY A 433 6.70 4.01 -7.99
C GLY A 433 5.98 2.76 -7.45
N TYR A 434 5.78 1.74 -8.29
CA TYR A 434 5.16 0.46 -7.90
C TYR A 434 6.12 -0.50 -7.18
N ALA A 435 7.43 -0.18 -7.15
CA ALA A 435 8.43 -0.90 -6.37
C ALA A 435 8.56 -0.34 -4.94
N VAL A 436 7.93 0.79 -4.62
CA VAL A 436 8.01 1.41 -3.30
C VAL A 436 6.86 0.86 -2.44
N PRO A 437 7.15 0.08 -1.38
CA PRO A 437 6.12 -0.45 -0.49
C PRO A 437 5.54 0.67 0.40
N THR A 438 4.50 0.36 1.16
CA THR A 438 4.09 1.22 2.28
C THR A 438 4.85 0.78 3.52
N PHE A 439 5.59 1.69 4.17
CA PHE A 439 6.15 1.42 5.50
C PHE A 439 5.04 1.59 6.54
N VAL A 440 4.83 0.56 7.37
CA VAL A 440 3.74 0.52 8.33
C VAL A 440 4.21 0.09 9.71
N ILE A 441 3.61 0.67 10.74
CA ILE A 441 3.68 0.17 12.12
C ILE A 441 2.33 -0.49 12.40
N ASP A 442 2.32 -1.80 12.68
CA ASP A 442 1.10 -2.44 13.17
C ASP A 442 0.93 -2.06 14.66
N ALA A 443 -0.07 -1.24 14.94
CA ALA A 443 -0.19 -0.54 16.20
C ALA A 443 -0.46 -1.52 17.35
N PRO A 444 0.32 -1.43 18.45
CA PRO A 444 0.09 -2.25 19.63
C PRO A 444 -1.34 -2.13 20.15
N GLY A 445 -1.89 -3.22 20.68
CA GLY A 445 -3.28 -3.28 21.14
C GLY A 445 -4.31 -3.41 20.01
N GLY A 446 -3.86 -3.61 18.76
CA GLY A 446 -4.74 -3.95 17.64
C GLY A 446 -5.36 -2.74 16.94
N GLY A 447 -4.69 -1.59 16.94
CA GLY A 447 -5.12 -0.40 16.17
C GLY A 447 -4.95 -0.54 14.65
N GLY A 448 -4.24 -1.57 14.20
CA GLY A 448 -4.01 -1.84 12.79
C GLY A 448 -2.76 -1.18 12.22
N LYS A 449 -2.60 -1.29 10.90
CA LYS A 449 -1.40 -0.91 10.15
C LYS A 449 -1.45 0.58 9.86
N ILE A 450 -0.61 1.35 10.55
CA ILE A 450 -0.54 2.81 10.41
C ILE A 450 0.62 3.14 9.46
N PRO A 451 0.37 3.77 8.30
CA PRO A 451 1.43 4.13 7.37
C PRO A 451 2.29 5.26 7.92
N VAL A 452 3.61 5.15 7.69
CA VAL A 452 4.60 6.15 8.07
C VAL A 452 5.47 6.46 6.86
N MET A 453 5.64 7.75 6.55
CA MET A 453 6.41 8.20 5.40
C MET A 453 7.03 9.58 5.66
N PRO A 454 8.05 9.98 4.88
CA PRO A 454 8.58 11.33 4.96
C PRO A 454 7.55 12.41 4.62
N ASN A 455 7.75 13.63 5.11
CA ASN A 455 6.89 14.78 4.82
C ASN A 455 7.25 15.42 3.48
N TYR A 456 6.32 15.40 2.52
CA TYR A 456 6.48 16.04 1.21
C TYR A 456 5.67 17.34 1.09
N LEU A 457 4.58 17.46 1.86
CA LEU A 457 3.87 18.72 2.08
C LEU A 457 4.67 19.59 3.07
N ILE A 458 5.02 20.81 2.65
CA ILE A 458 5.76 21.77 3.49
C ILE A 458 4.82 22.83 4.05
N SER A 459 3.95 23.40 3.20
CA SER A 459 3.07 24.51 3.57
C SER A 459 1.85 24.57 2.65
N TYR A 460 0.84 25.34 3.02
CA TYR A 460 -0.38 25.55 2.23
C TYR A 460 -1.04 26.89 2.58
N SER A 461 -1.88 27.38 1.68
CA SER A 461 -2.71 28.58 1.82
C SER A 461 -4.15 28.27 1.36
N ASP A 462 -4.97 29.28 1.09
CA ASP A 462 -6.35 29.12 0.62
C ASP A 462 -6.48 28.68 -0.85
N HIS A 463 -5.41 28.76 -1.65
CA HIS A 463 -5.42 28.40 -3.08
C HIS A 463 -4.10 27.81 -3.60
N LYS A 464 -3.14 27.52 -2.71
CA LYS A 464 -1.83 26.97 -3.10
C LYS A 464 -1.29 26.01 -2.05
N VAL A 465 -0.56 25.01 -2.53
CA VAL A 465 0.20 24.05 -1.70
C VAL A 465 1.69 24.10 -2.07
N VAL A 466 2.57 24.16 -1.07
CA VAL A 466 4.03 24.08 -1.23
C VAL A 466 4.50 22.66 -0.93
N LEU A 467 5.16 22.04 -1.91
CA LEU A 467 5.62 20.66 -1.88
C LEU A 467 7.13 20.59 -2.11
N ARG A 468 7.80 19.61 -1.51
CA ARG A 468 9.15 19.18 -1.92
C ARG A 468 9.12 17.80 -2.56
N ASN A 469 10.08 17.52 -3.43
CA ASN A 469 10.31 16.18 -3.96
C ASN A 469 11.51 15.48 -3.27
N TYR A 470 11.91 14.32 -3.81
CA TYR A 470 13.03 13.50 -3.34
C TYR A 470 14.41 14.16 -3.57
N GLU A 471 14.52 15.15 -4.45
CA GLU A 471 15.77 15.87 -4.75
C GLU A 471 15.95 17.11 -3.86
N GLY A 472 14.93 17.45 -3.07
CA GLY A 472 14.85 18.72 -2.35
C GLY A 472 14.36 19.89 -3.22
N TYR A 473 13.88 19.63 -4.45
CA TYR A 473 13.21 20.65 -5.26
C TYR A 473 11.87 21.03 -4.62
N ILE A 474 11.68 22.33 -4.36
CA ILE A 474 10.47 22.89 -3.74
C ILE A 474 9.66 23.59 -4.82
N THR A 475 8.36 23.28 -4.91
CA THR A 475 7.45 23.83 -5.90
C THR A 475 6.08 24.13 -5.30
N THR A 476 5.29 24.93 -6.00
CA THR A 476 3.90 25.23 -5.67
C THR A 476 2.95 24.49 -6.59
N TYR A 477 1.82 24.02 -6.06
CA TYR A 477 0.66 23.56 -6.81
C TYR A 477 -0.49 24.55 -6.59
N GLU A 478 -1.09 25.07 -7.68
CA GLU A 478 -2.27 25.95 -7.63
C GLU A 478 -3.53 25.11 -7.47
N GLU A 479 -4.35 25.44 -6.48
CA GLU A 479 -5.64 24.81 -6.23
C GLU A 479 -6.78 25.60 -6.90
N PRO A 480 -7.86 24.91 -7.33
CA PRO A 480 -8.98 25.57 -8.00
C PRO A 480 -9.76 26.48 -7.03
N THR A 481 -9.94 27.75 -7.40
CA THR A 481 -10.73 28.72 -6.62
C THR A 481 -12.24 28.56 -6.78
N THR A 482 -12.69 27.70 -7.69
CA THR A 482 -14.10 27.50 -8.06
C THR A 482 -14.55 26.05 -7.91
N TYR A 483 -13.94 25.28 -7.00
CA TYR A 483 -14.36 23.91 -6.76
C TYR A 483 -15.72 23.88 -6.05
N GLU A 484 -16.72 23.29 -6.69
CA GLU A 484 -18.01 22.99 -6.10
C GLU A 484 -17.96 21.63 -5.39
N ARG A 485 -18.49 21.57 -4.16
CA ARG A 485 -18.55 20.33 -3.39
C ARG A 485 -19.36 19.29 -4.15
N HIS A 486 -18.83 18.06 -4.20
CA HIS A 486 -19.54 16.92 -4.74
C HIS A 486 -20.94 16.75 -4.11
N ASP A 487 -21.98 16.70 -4.94
CA ASP A 487 -23.35 16.44 -4.52
C ASP A 487 -23.55 14.94 -4.25
N SER A 488 -23.49 14.57 -2.97
CA SER A 488 -23.71 13.20 -2.51
C SER A 488 -25.14 12.71 -2.74
N SER A 489 -26.12 13.61 -2.89
CA SER A 489 -27.52 13.25 -3.05
C SER A 489 -27.81 12.67 -4.45
N SER A 490 -27.10 13.15 -5.47
CA SER A 490 -27.21 12.64 -6.85
C SER A 490 -26.25 11.47 -7.15
N CYS A 491 -25.22 11.26 -6.34
CA CYS A 491 -24.24 10.18 -6.53
C CYS A 491 -24.75 8.81 -6.04
N THR A 492 -24.86 7.84 -6.97
CA THR A 492 -25.28 6.46 -6.64
C THR A 492 -24.36 5.78 -5.62
N TYR A 493 -23.05 6.02 -5.69
CA TYR A 493 -22.08 5.41 -4.78
C TYR A 493 -22.15 5.98 -3.36
N CYS A 494 -22.42 7.29 -3.23
CA CYS A 494 -22.66 7.91 -1.93
C CYS A 494 -23.94 7.35 -1.29
N ARG A 495 -25.00 7.14 -2.08
CA ARG A 495 -26.26 6.54 -1.59
C ARG A 495 -26.13 5.06 -1.25
N SER A 496 -25.14 4.35 -1.81
CA SER A 496 -24.89 2.93 -1.56
C SER A 496 -23.68 2.70 -0.65
N GLN A 497 -23.39 3.64 0.26
CA GLN A 497 -22.26 3.51 1.17
C GLN A 497 -22.42 2.28 2.07
N ARG A 498 -21.34 1.52 2.21
CA ARG A 498 -21.33 0.38 3.10
C ARG A 498 -21.38 0.85 4.56
N PRO A 499 -22.24 0.28 5.41
CA PRO A 499 -22.20 0.55 6.84
C PRO A 499 -20.89 0.04 7.46
N GLU A 500 -20.22 0.89 8.24
CA GLU A 500 -19.06 0.53 9.07
C GLU A 500 -19.33 0.92 10.55
N PRO A 501 -20.29 0.26 11.23
CA PRO A 501 -20.75 0.68 12.55
C PRO A 501 -19.60 0.73 13.55
N GLY A 502 -19.45 1.87 14.23
CA GLY A 502 -18.44 2.06 15.27
C GLY A 502 -16.99 2.17 14.79
N GLN A 503 -16.72 2.17 13.47
CA GLN A 503 -15.37 2.20 12.92
C GLN A 503 -15.09 3.35 11.94
N SER A 504 -15.97 4.37 11.90
CA SER A 504 -15.77 5.56 11.04
C SER A 504 -14.60 6.45 11.47
N GLY A 505 -14.27 6.49 12.77
CA GLY A 505 -13.09 7.20 13.30
C GLY A 505 -12.97 8.65 12.81
N VAL A 506 -11.75 9.06 12.44
CA VAL A 506 -11.46 10.41 11.92
C VAL A 506 -12.23 10.70 10.62
N HIS A 507 -12.52 9.68 9.80
CA HIS A 507 -13.33 9.88 8.61
C HIS A 507 -14.77 10.31 8.97
N GLY A 508 -15.35 9.78 10.04
CA GLY A 508 -16.65 10.22 10.56
C GLY A 508 -16.64 11.69 11.01
N LEU A 509 -15.51 12.19 11.53
CA LEU A 509 -15.37 13.63 11.81
C LEU A 509 -15.42 14.48 10.53
N LEU A 510 -14.75 14.02 9.47
CA LEU A 510 -14.72 14.70 8.16
C LEU A 510 -16.08 14.67 7.45
N GLN A 511 -16.91 13.65 7.70
CA GLN A 511 -18.28 13.56 7.16
C GLN A 511 -19.30 14.38 7.99
N GLY A 512 -18.92 14.81 9.19
CA GLY A 512 -19.84 15.48 10.11
C GLY A 512 -20.75 14.51 10.88
N ASP A 513 -20.47 13.20 10.87
CA ASP A 513 -21.22 12.21 11.65
C ASP A 513 -21.07 12.43 13.15
N ARG A 514 -19.94 13.03 13.57
CA ARG A 514 -19.53 13.32 14.95
C ARG A 514 -18.65 14.57 14.95
N MET A 515 -18.60 15.30 16.08
CA MET A 515 -17.75 16.50 16.20
C MET A 515 -16.39 16.24 16.87
N TRP A 516 -16.30 15.22 17.73
CA TRP A 516 -15.07 14.88 18.44
C TRP A 516 -14.94 13.38 18.65
N ILE A 517 -13.72 12.94 18.93
CA ILE A 517 -13.38 11.62 19.45
C ILE A 517 -12.61 11.86 20.73
N GLU A 518 -13.10 11.30 21.82
CA GLU A 518 -12.49 11.46 23.14
C GLU A 518 -11.99 10.13 23.69
N PRO A 519 -10.90 10.13 24.48
CA PRO A 519 -10.51 8.94 25.23
C PRO A 519 -11.60 8.52 26.21
N LYS A 520 -11.72 7.21 26.47
CA LYS A 520 -12.58 6.70 27.53
C LYS A 520 -12.18 7.33 28.88
N GLY A 521 -13.15 7.84 29.63
CA GLY A 521 -12.88 8.55 30.89
C GLY A 521 -12.80 10.07 30.75
N PHE A 522 -12.91 10.62 29.53
CA PHE A 522 -12.75 12.05 29.28
C PHE A 522 -13.76 12.88 30.08
N GLU A 523 -15.04 12.56 30.03
CA GLU A 523 -16.06 13.32 30.77
C GLU A 523 -15.78 13.26 32.27
N GLU A 524 -15.47 12.08 32.81
CA GLU A 524 -15.25 11.85 34.23
C GLU A 524 -14.06 12.68 34.77
N ILE A 525 -12.93 12.72 34.07
CA ILE A 525 -11.77 13.52 34.50
C ILE A 525 -12.06 15.03 34.39
N HIS A 526 -12.89 15.45 33.43
CA HIS A 526 -13.22 16.85 33.19
C HIS A 526 -14.34 17.37 34.10
N THR A 527 -15.14 16.48 34.71
CA THR A 527 -16.01 16.88 35.83
C THR A 527 -15.22 17.30 37.06
N ARG A 528 -13.93 16.95 37.16
CA ARG A 528 -13.03 17.28 38.29
C ARG A 528 -13.62 16.86 39.65
N GLY A 529 -14.36 15.76 39.68
CA GLY A 529 -15.02 15.25 40.88
C GLY A 529 -16.28 16.03 41.27
N ASN A 530 -16.79 16.92 40.41
CA ASN A 530 -18.07 17.57 40.64
C ASN A 530 -19.20 16.54 40.46
N THR A 531 -19.76 16.09 41.59
CA THR A 531 -20.87 15.13 41.63
C THR A 531 -22.24 15.81 41.55
N GLU A 532 -22.32 17.13 41.67
CA GLU A 532 -23.57 17.88 41.64
C GLU A 532 -23.77 18.53 40.27
N GLN A 533 -24.80 18.06 39.56
CA GLN A 533 -25.20 18.65 38.29
C GLN A 533 -25.79 20.05 38.54
N HIS A 534 -25.11 21.09 38.07
CA HIS A 534 -25.58 22.47 38.22
C HIS A 534 -26.22 23.01 36.94
N ARG A 535 -27.01 24.08 37.06
CA ARG A 535 -27.83 24.68 35.97
C ARG A 535 -27.09 25.01 34.66
N LEU A 536 -25.76 25.07 34.65
CA LEU A 536 -25.00 25.33 33.42
C LEU A 536 -24.62 24.03 32.68
N GLN A 537 -24.54 22.89 33.37
CA GLN A 537 -24.27 21.55 32.84
C GLN A 537 -25.52 20.92 32.24
N ASP A 538 -26.13 21.63 31.30
CA ASP A 538 -27.28 21.18 30.53
C ASP A 538 -26.78 20.66 29.17
N PRO A 539 -26.85 19.35 28.90
CA PRO A 539 -26.37 18.75 27.65
C PRO A 539 -27.05 19.31 26.40
N SER A 540 -28.27 19.84 26.52
CA SER A 540 -29.00 20.43 25.38
C SER A 540 -28.27 21.64 24.77
N LYS A 541 -27.38 22.29 25.53
CA LYS A 541 -26.55 23.42 25.06
C LYS A 541 -25.45 23.02 24.09
N TRP A 542 -25.13 21.73 24.03
CA TRP A 542 -23.98 21.18 23.30
C TRP A 542 -24.41 20.28 22.15
N VAL A 543 -25.67 20.40 21.73
CA VAL A 543 -26.21 19.72 20.56
C VAL A 543 -25.95 20.60 19.33
N PRO A 544 -24.90 20.33 18.55
CA PRO A 544 -24.66 21.04 17.30
C PRO A 544 -25.82 20.88 16.30
N TYR A 545 -26.04 21.92 15.51
CA TYR A 545 -26.99 21.86 14.40
C TYR A 545 -26.32 21.22 13.18
N GLY A 546 -26.92 20.17 12.63
CA GLY A 546 -26.52 19.58 11.34
C GLY A 546 -25.21 18.77 11.33
N VAL A 547 -24.61 18.54 12.50
CA VAL A 547 -23.38 17.74 12.68
C VAL A 547 -23.57 16.87 13.91
N GLY A 548 -23.10 15.62 13.94
CA GLY A 548 -23.15 14.78 15.12
C GLY A 548 -24.49 14.08 15.36
N ALA A 549 -24.56 12.76 15.15
CA ALA A 549 -25.60 11.95 15.76
C ALA A 549 -25.25 11.74 17.24
N ILE A 550 -25.66 12.67 18.10
CA ILE A 550 -25.82 12.34 19.53
C ILE A 550 -27.07 11.46 19.59
N GLU A 551 -27.01 10.29 20.25
CA GLU A 551 -28.20 9.49 20.55
C GLU A 551 -29.21 10.38 21.31
N GLY A 552 -30.16 10.98 20.61
CA GLY A 552 -31.09 11.94 21.18
C GLY A 552 -31.47 13.04 20.20
N GLN A 553 -32.78 13.20 20.01
CA GLN A 553 -33.43 14.08 19.03
C GLN A 553 -32.72 15.43 18.82
N SER A 554 -32.40 15.74 17.56
CA SER A 554 -31.92 17.08 17.19
C SER A 554 -32.93 18.14 17.65
N ALA A 555 -32.44 19.23 18.22
CA ALA A 555 -33.27 20.40 18.47
C ALA A 555 -33.96 20.86 17.17
N ARG A 556 -35.09 21.56 17.33
CA ARG A 556 -35.94 22.09 16.25
C ARG A 556 -35.09 22.72 15.15
N THR A 557 -35.37 22.36 13.89
CA THR A 557 -34.60 22.83 12.73
C THR A 557 -34.67 24.36 12.63
N LEU A 558 -33.62 25.05 13.08
CA LEU A 558 -33.44 26.48 12.81
C LEU A 558 -33.09 26.67 11.32
N PRO A 559 -33.47 27.80 10.71
CA PRO A 559 -33.01 28.15 9.36
C PRO A 559 -31.49 28.22 9.34
N VAL A 560 -30.87 27.52 8.40
CA VAL A 560 -29.44 27.69 8.12
C VAL A 560 -29.24 29.10 7.59
N LEU A 561 -28.28 29.84 8.15
CA LEU A 561 -27.83 31.09 7.53
C LEU A 561 -27.40 30.76 6.10
N ALA A 562 -28.15 31.24 5.12
CA ALA A 562 -27.74 31.15 3.73
C ALA A 562 -26.34 31.75 3.62
N ALA A 563 -25.43 31.10 2.89
CA ALA A 563 -24.15 31.70 2.55
C ALA A 563 -24.44 33.08 2.00
N GLY A 564 -23.91 34.12 2.65
CA GLY A 564 -24.27 35.50 2.37
C GLY A 564 -24.20 35.77 0.87
N SER A 565 -25.36 35.89 0.24
CA SER A 565 -25.41 36.45 -1.10
C SER A 565 -24.89 37.88 -0.96
N SER A 566 -23.84 38.19 -1.70
CA SER A 566 -23.28 39.52 -1.76
C SER A 566 -24.33 40.47 -2.35
N ALA A 567 -25.06 41.12 -1.45
CA ALA A 567 -25.71 42.42 -1.50
C ALA A 567 -26.87 42.67 -2.48
N GLY A 568 -27.96 43.14 -1.87
CA GLY A 568 -29.09 43.84 -2.47
C GLY A 568 -30.13 44.21 -1.41
N SER A 569 -29.76 45.07 -0.46
CA SER A 569 -30.61 45.51 0.66
C SER A 569 -31.77 46.40 0.18
N GLY A 570 -32.99 46.04 0.58
CA GLY A 570 -34.17 46.90 0.59
C GLY A 570 -35.01 46.59 1.83
N LEU A 571 -34.84 47.40 2.88
CA LEU A 571 -35.68 47.41 4.07
C LEU A 571 -36.88 48.33 3.81
N GLU A 572 -38.08 47.77 3.75
CA GLU A 572 -39.33 48.47 4.10
C GLU A 572 -40.12 47.56 5.04
N GLY A 573 -40.37 48.05 6.25
CA GLY A 573 -41.14 47.35 7.28
C GLY A 573 -42.64 47.66 7.18
N VAL A 574 -43.46 46.89 7.90
CA VAL A 574 -44.57 47.34 8.76
C VAL A 574 -45.00 46.17 9.66
N LEU A 575 -45.30 46.50 10.92
CA LEU A 575 -45.78 45.68 12.03
C LEU A 575 -47.30 45.39 11.90
N ASP A 576 -47.76 44.20 12.30
CA ASP A 576 -48.84 43.99 13.30
C ASP A 576 -49.22 42.48 13.43
N ASP A 577 -49.44 42.06 14.68
CA ASP A 577 -49.83 40.72 15.21
C ASP A 577 -51.37 40.70 15.49
N PRO A 578 -52.11 39.66 15.98
CA PRO A 578 -51.86 38.21 16.18
C PRO A 578 -53.03 37.25 15.79
N MET A 579 -52.84 35.94 16.08
CA MET A 579 -53.83 34.89 16.45
C MET A 579 -54.30 33.79 15.45
N LEU A 580 -53.69 32.60 15.62
CA LEU A 580 -54.26 31.22 15.76
C LEU A 580 -55.07 30.54 14.60
N PRO A 581 -55.16 29.17 14.58
CA PRO A 581 -54.93 28.36 13.38
C PRO A 581 -56.19 27.67 12.83
N THR A 582 -56.14 27.12 11.62
CA THR A 582 -56.91 25.91 11.21
C THR A 582 -56.40 25.29 9.90
N GLU A 583 -56.72 24.01 9.75
CA GLU A 583 -56.21 23.01 8.83
C GLU A 583 -56.66 23.09 7.35
N ARG A 584 -55.93 22.31 6.51
CA ARG A 584 -56.37 21.51 5.32
C ARG A 584 -56.56 22.16 3.94
N ALA A 585 -55.66 21.72 3.05
CA ALA A 585 -55.89 20.97 1.79
C ALA A 585 -56.54 21.63 0.54
N ALA A 586 -55.67 21.75 -0.48
CA ALA A 586 -55.76 21.19 -1.84
C ALA A 586 -56.71 21.75 -2.94
N SER A 587 -56.16 21.66 -4.17
CA SER A 587 -56.71 21.77 -5.55
C SER A 587 -56.84 23.19 -6.14
N GLU A 588 -55.97 23.53 -7.11
CA GLU A 588 -56.19 23.53 -8.58
C GLU A 588 -57.19 24.64 -9.02
N VAL A 589 -56.93 25.57 -9.96
CA VAL A 589 -56.76 25.39 -11.41
C VAL A 589 -56.41 26.76 -12.07
N ASN A 590 -55.44 26.75 -12.99
CA ASN A 590 -55.18 27.55 -14.22
C ASN A 590 -55.41 29.08 -14.40
N ALA A 591 -54.42 29.60 -15.16
CA ALA A 591 -54.47 30.45 -16.36
C ALA A 591 -54.27 31.98 -16.24
N GLY A 592 -53.17 32.44 -16.84
CA GLY A 592 -53.26 33.35 -17.99
C GLY A 592 -52.46 34.66 -17.96
N VAL A 593 -51.54 34.79 -18.93
CA VAL A 593 -51.26 36.01 -19.76
C VAL A 593 -50.49 37.15 -19.03
N VAL A 594 -49.17 37.36 -19.24
CA VAL A 594 -48.46 38.10 -20.35
C VAL A 594 -49.10 39.50 -20.53
N GLN A 595 -48.50 40.67 -20.34
CA GLN A 595 -47.20 41.26 -20.68
C GLN A 595 -47.28 42.71 -20.15
N GLU A 596 -46.19 43.36 -19.77
CA GLU A 596 -46.01 44.77 -20.11
C GLU A 596 -44.54 45.20 -19.99
N ASN A 597 -44.13 45.98 -20.99
CA ASN A 597 -42.85 46.64 -21.12
C ASN A 597 -42.77 47.84 -20.17
N ASP A 598 -41.56 48.21 -19.73
CA ASP A 598 -40.89 49.43 -20.17
C ASP A 598 -39.81 49.90 -19.17
N LEU A 599 -38.59 49.99 -19.69
CA LEU A 599 -37.67 51.13 -19.62
C LEU A 599 -37.62 51.98 -18.33
N VAL A 600 -36.49 51.94 -17.62
CA VAL A 600 -35.93 53.09 -16.88
C VAL A 600 -34.39 53.12 -17.04
N PRO A 601 -33.75 54.30 -17.15
CA PRO A 601 -32.37 54.49 -17.61
C PRO A 601 -31.31 54.43 -16.49
N GLU A 602 -30.05 54.33 -16.92
CA GLU A 602 -28.82 54.53 -16.14
C GLU A 602 -28.80 55.87 -15.39
N GLU A 603 -28.33 55.87 -14.13
CA GLU A 603 -27.57 57.00 -13.58
C GLU A 603 -26.39 56.55 -12.69
N HIS A 604 -25.21 56.92 -13.18
CA HIS A 604 -23.93 57.28 -12.55
C HIS A 604 -23.56 56.83 -11.12
N ARG A 605 -22.49 56.04 -11.04
CA ARG A 605 -21.58 55.94 -9.87
C ARG A 605 -20.48 57.00 -9.96
N PRO A 606 -20.06 57.64 -8.84
CA PRO A 606 -18.86 58.48 -8.84
C PRO A 606 -17.59 57.63 -8.97
N VAL A 607 -16.67 58.11 -9.80
CA VAL A 607 -15.35 57.54 -10.06
C VAL A 607 -14.36 58.05 -9.00
N TYR A 608 -13.69 57.13 -8.30
CA TYR A 608 -12.52 57.46 -7.47
C TYR A 608 -11.24 57.10 -8.23
N GLY A 609 -10.25 57.98 -8.19
CA GLY A 609 -8.95 57.81 -8.84
C GLY A 609 -8.03 56.82 -8.10
N PRO A 610 -6.97 56.32 -8.76
CA PRO A 610 -6.11 55.29 -8.19
C PRO A 610 -5.18 55.87 -7.13
N GLY A 611 -5.35 55.44 -5.87
CA GLY A 611 -4.42 55.72 -4.76
C GLY A 611 -5.03 56.21 -3.44
N GLU A 612 -6.35 56.32 -3.32
CA GLU A 612 -7.01 56.73 -2.06
C GLU A 612 -7.78 55.55 -1.43
N GLU A 613 -7.33 55.08 -0.27
CA GLU A 613 -8.10 54.18 0.59
C GLU A 613 -9.10 54.98 1.45
N PRO A 614 -10.33 54.47 1.72
CA PRO A 614 -11.28 55.14 2.58
C PRO A 614 -10.83 55.08 4.04
N ARG A 615 -10.67 56.23 4.70
CA ARG A 615 -10.47 56.29 6.16
C ARG A 615 -11.78 55.92 6.88
N PRO A 616 -11.74 55.09 7.94
CA PRO A 616 -12.91 54.86 8.78
C PRO A 616 -13.24 56.13 9.60
N PRO A 617 -14.52 56.39 9.91
CA PRO A 617 -14.91 57.49 10.79
C PRO A 617 -14.48 57.23 12.23
N ASP A 618 -14.03 58.28 12.91
CA ASP A 618 -13.60 58.26 14.31
C ASP A 618 -14.72 57.75 15.24
N GLY A 619 -14.46 56.71 16.04
CA GLY A 619 -15.35 56.29 17.13
C GLY A 619 -15.61 54.79 17.34
N ALA A 620 -14.88 53.84 16.75
CA ALA A 620 -15.08 52.41 17.01
C ALA A 620 -14.12 51.85 18.10
N PRO A 621 -14.62 51.10 19.11
CA PRO A 621 -13.83 50.65 20.26
C PRO A 621 -12.84 49.53 19.91
N GLN A 622 -11.62 49.65 20.43
CA GLN A 622 -10.58 48.61 20.41
C GLN A 622 -10.94 47.50 21.40
N ALA A 623 -11.14 46.27 20.92
CA ALA A 623 -11.23 45.10 21.77
C ALA A 623 -9.82 44.64 22.18
N SER A 624 -9.40 45.03 23.38
CA SER A 624 -8.28 44.42 24.10
C SER A 624 -8.82 43.57 25.25
N ALA A 625 -8.77 42.24 25.11
CA ALA A 625 -8.78 41.30 26.23
C ALA A 625 -8.43 39.88 25.75
N HIS A 626 -7.15 39.60 25.58
CA HIS A 626 -6.66 38.23 25.71
C HIS A 626 -5.69 38.21 26.88
N GLY A 627 -6.17 37.67 28.00
CA GLY A 627 -5.37 37.41 29.19
C GLY A 627 -4.42 36.25 28.93
N GLU A 628 -3.16 36.51 29.23
CA GLU A 628 -2.18 35.52 29.64
C GLU A 628 -2.71 34.76 30.86
N LEU A 629 -2.50 33.44 30.91
CA LEU A 629 -2.24 32.72 32.15
C LEU A 629 -1.50 31.42 31.82
N LEU A 630 -0.30 31.35 32.38
CA LEU A 630 0.63 30.21 32.47
C LEU A 630 -0.01 28.97 33.11
#